data_AF-A0AA42X1M1-F1
#
_entry.id   AF-A0AA42X1M1-F1
#
_cell.length_a   1.000
_cell.length_b   1.000
_cell.length_c   1.000
_cell.angle_alpha   90.00
_cell.angle_beta   90.00
_cell.angle_gamma   90.00
#
_symmetry.space_group_name_H-M   'P 1'
#
loop_
_entity.id
_entity.type
_entity.pdbx_description
1 polymer ?
#
loop_
_entity_poly.entity_id
_entity_poly.type
_entity_poly.pdbx_seq_one_letter_code
_entity_poly.pdbx_strand_id
1 'polypeptide(L)'
;MPAFPTQPPAPVVTTGTTTVAKDKLPVTVVDKDYRGVSVDTRYTPLKNILQYVDGSRYKTRYYRQYVARDTELQPQDATLAPDQQQYIVIDQMLLAVTSELDPVQNEKDNQFEVTGTAVMFPGLIPNKGDMFLADIGDGEEGIFTVTASRALTHLKDTYYEITYVLADQSSPNSRRRADLDAKVIQEFVFVQDYLAVGEKPIITKREFLTRQNQVQVRAELIDMYYVDFYSRNRNTLLVPDQKGQTYDPFVTLFMRDMISSDENRLANRCAIPSVMLLPGMRQYTIWDAIRKDSAPMIRTVAKRVGLINARYFRAQAVYAGAFYAGLEYVAYPMDPRTDADARFDRCKPSEDGAVVTGDVRRGDMSEFLSAPLEGFKYVSEKANALPYFVPVTADNRYVFTAKFYACDGAFSSELERQIYNMLAQQPLDKEVILKMAQVTNNLPNLERFYYVPMMIALLNSAIRTS
;
A
#
# COMPACT_ATOMS: atom_id res chain seq x y z
N MET A 1 7.09 72.62 15.18
CA MET A 1 6.31 72.49 16.43
C MET A 1 4.90 72.10 16.04
N PRO A 2 4.26 71.05 16.61
CA PRO A 2 4.11 70.77 18.04
C PRO A 2 4.55 69.34 18.46
N ALA A 3 4.26 68.98 19.72
CA ALA A 3 4.95 68.04 20.59
C ALA A 3 4.37 66.61 20.67
N PHE A 4 5.22 65.65 21.06
CA PHE A 4 4.88 64.32 21.61
C PHE A 4 5.17 64.30 23.13
N PRO A 5 4.35 63.65 23.97
CA PRO A 5 4.63 63.53 25.39
C PRO A 5 5.37 62.24 25.77
N THR A 6 6.29 62.40 26.71
CA THR A 6 7.15 61.40 27.34
C THR A 6 6.51 60.81 28.62
N GLN A 7 6.87 59.57 28.93
CA GLN A 7 6.40 58.77 30.07
C GLN A 7 7.26 59.02 31.32
N PRO A 8 6.70 59.11 32.54
CA PRO A 8 7.48 59.13 33.79
C PRO A 8 7.41 57.82 34.61
N PRO A 9 8.34 57.60 35.57
CA PRO A 9 8.65 56.29 36.17
C PRO A 9 8.07 56.05 37.59
N ALA A 10 8.22 54.81 38.06
CA ALA A 10 7.67 54.20 39.29
C ALA A 10 8.24 54.73 40.62
N PRO A 11 7.57 54.46 41.77
CA PRO A 11 8.22 54.45 43.07
C PRO A 11 8.04 53.16 43.90
N VAL A 12 8.99 52.98 44.83
CA VAL A 12 9.21 51.87 45.78
C VAL A 12 8.68 52.22 47.19
N VAL A 13 8.47 51.15 47.98
CA VAL A 13 7.88 50.87 49.32
C VAL A 13 8.33 51.70 50.55
N THR A 14 7.60 51.50 51.67
CA THR A 14 7.82 51.71 53.14
C THR A 14 7.22 53.00 53.75
N THR A 15 6.55 53.08 54.92
CA THR A 15 6.41 52.27 56.17
C THR A 15 5.28 52.91 57.03
N GLY A 16 4.63 52.19 57.96
CA GLY A 16 3.99 52.83 59.15
C GLY A 16 2.62 52.34 59.64
N THR A 17 2.66 51.31 60.49
CA THR A 17 1.82 50.93 61.66
C THR A 17 0.57 51.76 62.05
N THR A 18 -0.55 51.10 62.41
CA THR A 18 -1.37 51.34 63.64
C THR A 18 -2.37 50.17 63.93
N THR A 19 -1.99 49.33 64.90
CA THR A 19 -2.71 48.62 65.99
C THR A 19 -4.11 47.95 65.90
N VAL A 20 -4.12 46.65 66.29
CA VAL A 20 -4.94 45.95 67.34
C VAL A 20 -6.43 45.67 67.00
N ALA A 21 -7.07 44.51 67.21
CA ALA A 21 -6.90 43.42 68.17
C ALA A 21 -7.32 42.04 67.61
N LYS A 22 -6.83 40.99 68.26
CA LYS A 22 -7.13 39.56 68.04
C LYS A 22 -8.57 39.22 68.43
N ASP A 23 -9.24 38.43 67.59
CA ASP A 23 -10.22 37.45 68.08
C ASP A 23 -9.88 36.06 67.54
N LYS A 24 -9.79 35.10 68.45
CA LYS A 24 -9.38 33.72 68.19
C LYS A 24 -10.57 32.93 67.62
N LEU A 25 -10.42 32.41 66.40
CA LEU A 25 -11.23 31.29 65.91
C LEU A 25 -10.35 30.03 65.84
N PRO A 26 -10.91 28.84 66.16
CA PRO A 26 -10.14 27.62 66.37
C PRO A 26 -9.48 27.15 65.08
N VAL A 27 -8.21 26.76 65.16
CA VAL A 27 -7.48 26.08 64.09
C VAL A 27 -8.07 24.68 63.95
N THR A 28 -8.94 24.48 62.97
CA THR A 28 -9.25 23.15 62.46
C THR A 28 -8.08 22.75 61.56
N VAL A 29 -7.18 21.90 62.07
CA VAL A 29 -6.17 21.24 61.24
C VAL A 29 -6.95 20.24 60.36
N VAL A 30 -7.27 20.66 59.14
CA VAL A 30 -7.70 19.73 58.11
C VAL A 30 -6.46 18.94 57.70
N ASP A 31 -6.52 17.61 57.81
CA ASP A 31 -5.48 16.75 57.28
C ASP A 31 -5.21 17.13 55.82
N LYS A 32 -3.93 17.31 55.45
CA LYS A 32 -3.55 17.59 54.08
C LYS A 32 -4.14 16.51 53.18
N ASP A 33 -5.10 16.89 52.33
CA ASP A 33 -5.53 16.05 51.22
C ASP A 33 -4.29 15.59 50.45
N TYR A 34 -4.01 14.29 50.53
CA TYR A 34 -3.04 13.65 49.65
C TYR A 34 -3.57 13.81 48.23
N ARG A 35 -3.05 14.80 47.50
CA ARG A 35 -3.16 14.82 46.04
C ARG A 35 -2.40 13.61 45.54
N GLY A 36 -3.14 12.55 45.22
CA GLY A 36 -2.59 11.37 44.57
C GLY A 36 -1.79 11.81 43.35
N VAL A 37 -0.56 11.31 43.22
CA VAL A 37 0.22 11.44 42.00
C VAL A 37 -0.60 10.75 40.91
N SER A 38 -1.35 11.52 40.13
CA SER A 38 -2.02 11.02 38.94
C SER A 38 -0.93 10.66 37.94
N VAL A 39 -0.55 9.38 37.91
CA VAL A 39 0.32 8.84 36.87
C VAL A 39 -0.48 8.91 35.58
N ASP A 40 -0.07 9.79 34.68
CA ASP A 40 -0.68 9.91 33.36
C ASP A 40 -0.27 8.68 32.53
N THR A 41 -1.14 7.65 32.51
CA THR A 41 -0.86 6.39 31.80
C THR A 41 -1.01 6.59 30.30
N ARG A 42 -0.03 7.23 29.67
CA ARG A 42 0.06 7.29 28.22
C ARG A 42 0.39 5.89 27.70
N TYR A 43 -0.58 5.26 27.03
CA TYR A 43 -0.34 3.98 26.34
C TYR A 43 0.67 4.20 25.21
N THR A 44 1.87 3.67 25.41
CA THR A 44 2.91 3.64 24.38
C THR A 44 2.88 2.24 23.78
N PRO A 45 2.55 2.08 22.48
CA PRO A 45 2.50 0.77 21.86
C PRO A 45 3.90 0.16 21.84
N LEU A 46 4.11 -0.92 22.59
CA LEU A 46 5.39 -1.60 22.67
C LEU A 46 5.70 -2.42 21.41
N LYS A 47 4.71 -2.63 20.52
CA LYS A 47 4.75 -3.53 19.35
C LYS A 47 6.03 -3.45 18.50
N ASN A 48 6.63 -2.28 18.33
CA ASN A 48 7.87 -2.12 17.54
C ASN A 48 9.13 -2.60 18.28
N ILE A 49 9.15 -2.52 19.61
CA ILE A 49 10.21 -3.11 20.46
C ILE A 49 9.99 -4.62 20.58
N LEU A 50 8.74 -5.09 20.36
CA LEU A 50 8.36 -6.49 20.46
C LEU A 50 8.85 -7.38 19.29
N GLN A 51 9.68 -6.88 18.37
CA GLN A 51 10.28 -7.72 17.33
C GLN A 51 11.56 -8.46 17.76
N TYR A 52 12.10 -8.11 18.94
CA TYR A 52 13.40 -8.59 19.44
C TYR A 52 13.23 -9.59 20.60
N VAL A 53 12.38 -10.60 20.41
CA VAL A 53 12.31 -11.74 21.33
C VAL A 53 13.55 -12.62 21.14
N ASP A 54 14.17 -13.02 22.24
CA ASP A 54 15.31 -13.91 22.28
C ASP A 54 14.89 -15.37 22.01
N GLY A 55 15.75 -16.16 21.37
CA GLY A 55 15.48 -17.54 20.97
C GLY A 55 15.49 -17.78 19.45
N SER A 56 15.45 -19.06 19.08
CA SER A 56 15.50 -19.52 17.69
C SER A 56 14.14 -19.36 17.01
N ARG A 57 14.14 -18.73 15.83
CA ARG A 57 12.91 -18.39 15.10
C ARG A 57 12.42 -19.56 14.25
N TYR A 58 11.33 -20.19 14.67
CA TYR A 58 10.70 -21.31 13.98
C TYR A 58 9.47 -20.80 13.22
N LYS A 59 9.39 -21.09 11.92
CA LYS A 59 8.18 -20.86 11.12
C LYS A 59 7.33 -22.10 11.21
N THR A 60 6.12 -21.94 11.73
CA THR A 60 5.22 -23.06 12.06
C THR A 60 3.85 -22.84 11.46
N ARG A 61 3.11 -23.94 11.30
CA ARG A 61 1.68 -23.89 10.99
C ARG A 61 0.90 -24.09 12.28
N TYR A 62 0.19 -23.07 12.73
CA TYR A 62 -0.46 -23.06 14.04
C TYR A 62 -1.96 -23.32 13.89
N TYR A 63 -2.47 -24.31 14.62
CA TYR A 63 -3.87 -24.74 14.67
C TYR A 63 -4.47 -24.31 16.00
N ARG A 64 -5.27 -23.26 15.95
CA ARG A 64 -6.03 -22.77 17.10
C ARG A 64 -7.42 -23.39 17.11
N GLN A 65 -7.84 -23.91 18.25
CA GLN A 65 -9.19 -24.45 18.38
C GLN A 65 -10.25 -23.34 18.28
N TYR A 66 -11.29 -23.59 17.49
CA TYR A 66 -12.48 -22.75 17.44
C TYR A 66 -13.48 -23.25 18.49
N VAL A 67 -13.59 -22.51 19.59
CA VAL A 67 -14.29 -22.99 20.79
C VAL A 67 -15.33 -21.95 21.21
N ALA A 68 -16.56 -22.42 21.42
CA ALA A 68 -17.63 -21.62 22.01
C ALA A 68 -17.44 -21.53 23.54
N ARG A 69 -18.08 -20.55 24.19
CA ARG A 69 -17.87 -20.27 25.62
C ARG A 69 -18.11 -21.48 26.55
N ASP A 70 -18.96 -22.41 26.12
CA ASP A 70 -19.40 -23.57 26.93
C ASP A 70 -18.68 -24.87 26.56
N THR A 71 -17.71 -24.83 25.65
CA THR A 71 -16.98 -26.02 25.17
C THR A 71 -15.64 -26.16 25.88
N GLU A 72 -15.31 -27.39 26.30
CA GLU A 72 -14.03 -27.68 26.94
C GLU A 72 -12.88 -27.73 25.93
N LEU A 73 -11.72 -27.21 26.33
CA LEU A 73 -10.48 -27.27 25.54
C LEU A 73 -9.87 -28.68 25.64
N GLN A 74 -9.87 -29.42 24.53
CA GLN A 74 -9.31 -30.77 24.47
C GLN A 74 -8.38 -30.92 23.27
N PRO A 75 -7.25 -31.64 23.39
CA PRO A 75 -6.34 -31.87 22.27
C PRO A 75 -7.04 -32.61 21.11
N GLN A 76 -6.40 -32.64 19.94
CA GLN A 76 -6.98 -33.30 18.77
C GLN A 76 -7.29 -34.78 19.03
N ASP A 77 -8.54 -35.16 18.77
CA ASP A 77 -8.99 -36.54 18.72
C ASP A 77 -9.35 -36.92 17.28
N ALA A 78 -8.63 -37.88 16.71
CA ALA A 78 -8.84 -38.35 15.33
C ALA A 78 -10.14 -39.14 15.13
N THR A 79 -10.87 -39.47 16.19
CA THR A 79 -12.17 -40.16 16.12
C THR A 79 -13.35 -39.21 16.04
N LEU A 80 -13.19 -37.96 16.50
CA LEU A 80 -14.24 -36.96 16.48
C LEU A 80 -14.47 -36.42 15.07
N ALA A 81 -15.74 -36.21 14.72
CA ALA A 81 -16.13 -35.66 13.44
C ALA A 81 -15.68 -34.19 13.28
N PRO A 82 -15.42 -33.71 12.06
CA PRO A 82 -14.94 -32.34 11.85
C PRO A 82 -15.87 -31.22 12.37
N ASP A 83 -17.17 -31.49 12.46
CA ASP A 83 -18.12 -30.51 12.98
C ASP A 83 -18.04 -30.34 14.51
N GLN A 84 -17.51 -31.35 15.22
CA GLN A 84 -17.41 -31.33 16.68
C GLN A 84 -16.09 -30.72 17.17
N GLN A 85 -15.04 -30.80 16.35
CA GLN A 85 -13.72 -30.25 16.66
C GLN A 85 -13.20 -29.49 15.45
N GLN A 86 -13.20 -28.16 15.56
CA GLN A 86 -12.91 -27.23 14.48
C GLN A 86 -11.67 -26.40 14.79
N TYR A 87 -10.89 -26.08 13.76
CA TYR A 87 -9.66 -25.28 13.90
C TYR A 87 -9.64 -24.07 12.98
N ILE A 88 -8.99 -23.02 13.48
CA ILE A 88 -8.50 -21.88 12.72
C ILE A 88 -7.00 -22.09 12.51
N VAL A 89 -6.56 -22.07 11.26
CA VAL A 89 -5.16 -22.21 10.90
C VAL A 89 -4.52 -20.86 10.68
N ILE A 90 -3.31 -20.70 11.20
CA ILE A 90 -2.44 -19.57 10.95
C ILE A 90 -1.15 -20.11 10.34
N ASP A 91 -0.99 -19.88 9.05
CA ASP A 91 0.19 -20.27 8.28
C ASP A 91 1.35 -19.29 8.56
N GLN A 92 2.58 -19.81 8.53
CA GLN A 92 3.82 -19.05 8.72
C GLN A 92 3.92 -18.31 10.06
N MET A 93 3.23 -18.81 11.10
CA MET A 93 3.34 -18.25 12.44
C MET A 93 4.76 -18.42 12.95
N LEU A 94 5.35 -17.30 13.38
CA LEU A 94 6.70 -17.30 13.92
C LEU A 94 6.63 -17.59 15.42
N LEU A 95 7.41 -18.56 15.88
CA LEU A 95 7.60 -18.89 17.28
C LEU A 95 9.07 -18.64 17.63
N ALA A 96 9.33 -18.01 18.78
CA ALA A 96 10.68 -17.87 19.31
C ALA A 96 10.91 -18.99 20.32
N VAL A 97 11.60 -20.05 19.89
CA VAL A 97 11.91 -21.23 20.71
C VAL A 97 13.02 -20.85 21.69
N THR A 98 12.72 -20.97 22.99
CA THR A 98 13.62 -20.53 24.08
C THR A 98 14.39 -21.68 24.71
N SER A 99 13.85 -22.90 24.67
CA SER A 99 14.54 -24.11 25.14
C SER A 99 14.77 -25.08 23.99
N GLU A 100 15.88 -25.81 24.05
CA GLU A 100 16.08 -26.98 23.19
C GLU A 100 15.01 -28.05 23.48
N LEU A 101 14.80 -28.96 22.52
CA LEU A 101 13.87 -30.08 22.67
C LEU A 101 14.47 -31.09 23.64
N ASP A 102 13.81 -31.32 24.78
CA ASP A 102 14.28 -32.25 25.81
C ASP A 102 13.46 -33.55 25.77
N PRO A 103 14.04 -34.67 25.29
CA PRO A 103 13.38 -35.97 25.27
C PRO A 103 13.43 -36.61 26.66
N VAL A 104 12.33 -36.51 27.40
CA VAL A 104 12.20 -37.11 28.73
C VAL A 104 11.49 -38.45 28.60
N GLN A 105 12.11 -39.53 29.08
CA GLN A 105 11.47 -40.84 29.11
C GLN A 105 10.49 -40.92 30.29
N ASN A 106 9.21 -41.15 30.01
CA ASN A 106 8.20 -41.28 31.04
C ASN A 106 8.32 -42.66 31.73
N GLU A 107 8.62 -42.68 33.04
CA GLU A 107 8.87 -43.90 33.82
C GLU A 107 7.66 -44.85 33.89
N LYS A 108 6.44 -44.37 33.60
CA LYS A 108 5.22 -45.19 33.64
C LYS A 108 4.98 -45.97 32.34
N ASP A 109 5.23 -45.34 31.20
CA ASP A 109 4.87 -45.87 29.88
C ASP A 109 6.11 -46.25 29.04
N ASN A 110 7.33 -45.95 29.52
CA ASN A 110 8.62 -46.11 28.83
C ASN A 110 8.70 -45.40 27.46
N GLN A 111 7.77 -44.51 27.17
CA GLN A 111 7.76 -43.69 25.95
C GLN A 111 8.58 -42.42 26.17
N PHE A 112 9.22 -41.94 25.10
CA PHE A 112 9.92 -40.66 25.09
C PHE A 112 8.92 -39.54 24.80
N GLU A 113 8.76 -38.61 25.74
CA GLU A 113 8.01 -37.37 25.57
C GLU A 113 9.00 -36.25 25.29
N VAL A 114 8.91 -35.63 24.11
CA VAL A 114 9.75 -34.48 23.77
C VAL A 114 9.02 -33.22 24.18
N THR A 115 9.60 -32.45 25.10
CA THR A 115 9.00 -31.21 25.61
C THR A 115 9.82 -29.99 25.22
N GLY A 116 9.15 -28.84 25.07
CA GLY A 116 9.81 -27.59 24.74
C GLY A 116 9.01 -26.36 25.17
N THR A 117 9.70 -25.21 25.16
CA THR A 117 9.14 -23.90 25.48
C THR A 117 9.40 -22.92 24.34
N ALA A 118 8.38 -22.14 24.01
CA ALA A 118 8.49 -21.08 23.02
C ALA A 118 7.66 -19.86 23.42
N VAL A 119 8.06 -18.71 22.90
CA VAL A 119 7.36 -17.44 23.06
C VAL A 119 6.64 -17.12 21.75
N MET A 120 5.34 -16.85 21.87
CA MET A 120 4.47 -16.44 20.76
C MET A 120 4.44 -14.92 20.62
N PHE A 121 4.44 -14.44 19.37
CA PHE A 121 4.30 -13.02 19.06
C PHE A 121 2.94 -12.46 19.51
N PRO A 122 2.90 -11.16 19.86
CA PRO A 122 1.69 -10.52 20.35
C PRO A 122 0.60 -10.51 19.27
N GLY A 123 -0.66 -10.68 19.69
CA GLY A 123 -1.83 -10.63 18.81
C GLY A 123 -2.66 -11.90 18.78
N LEU A 124 -2.10 -13.03 19.23
CA LEU A 124 -2.82 -14.28 19.43
C LEU A 124 -2.71 -14.74 20.88
N ILE A 125 -3.84 -15.15 21.46
CA ILE A 125 -3.88 -15.78 22.79
C ILE A 125 -3.96 -17.30 22.56
N PRO A 126 -2.92 -18.07 22.91
CA PRO A 126 -2.91 -19.52 22.75
C PRO A 126 -3.81 -20.21 23.78
N ASN A 127 -4.59 -21.17 23.32
CA ASN A 127 -5.41 -22.04 24.17
C ASN A 127 -4.64 -23.32 24.52
N LYS A 128 -5.00 -23.92 25.64
CA LYS A 128 -4.57 -25.28 25.97
C LYS A 128 -5.14 -26.27 24.94
N GLY A 129 -4.32 -27.19 24.45
CA GLY A 129 -4.71 -28.18 23.44
C GLY A 129 -4.61 -27.69 22.00
N ASP A 130 -4.23 -26.43 21.77
CA ASP A 130 -3.87 -25.96 20.43
C ASP A 130 -2.70 -26.77 19.89
N MET A 131 -2.61 -26.92 18.57
CA MET A 131 -1.58 -27.72 17.92
C MET A 131 -0.75 -26.89 16.98
N PHE A 132 0.49 -27.29 16.72
CA PHE A 132 1.27 -26.68 15.66
C PHE A 132 2.23 -27.67 15.03
N LEU A 133 2.63 -27.36 13.80
CA LEU A 133 3.58 -28.15 13.02
C LEU A 133 4.92 -27.43 12.97
N ALA A 134 5.98 -28.13 13.30
CA ALA A 134 7.34 -27.62 13.24
C ALA A 134 8.32 -28.72 12.80
N ASP A 135 9.39 -28.33 12.13
CA ASP A 135 10.48 -29.25 11.76
C ASP A 135 11.24 -29.70 13.03
N ILE A 136 11.39 -31.02 13.22
CA ILE A 136 12.14 -31.62 14.34
C ILE A 136 13.59 -31.92 13.93
N GLY A 137 13.92 -31.77 12.65
CA GLY A 137 15.18 -32.20 12.06
C GLY A 137 15.04 -33.50 11.26
N ASP A 138 16.12 -33.89 10.58
CA ASP A 138 16.20 -35.06 9.68
C ASP A 138 15.17 -35.08 8.53
N GLY A 139 14.57 -33.92 8.23
CA GLY A 139 13.53 -33.79 7.20
C GLY A 139 12.14 -34.23 7.63
N GLU A 140 11.92 -34.47 8.93
CA GLU A 140 10.63 -34.85 9.51
C GLU A 140 9.92 -33.66 10.19
N GLU A 141 8.61 -33.54 9.93
CA GLU A 141 7.76 -32.57 10.59
C GLU A 141 7.15 -33.19 11.86
N GLY A 142 7.04 -32.43 12.94
CA GLY A 142 6.43 -32.84 14.20
C GLY A 142 5.11 -32.15 14.46
N ILE A 143 4.15 -32.89 14.98
CA ILE A 143 2.88 -32.35 15.49
C ILE A 143 3.02 -32.14 16.99
N PHE A 144 3.04 -30.88 17.42
CA PHE A 144 3.15 -30.50 18.82
C PHE A 144 1.80 -30.07 19.38
N THR A 145 1.53 -30.40 20.65
CA THR A 145 0.34 -29.96 21.39
C THR A 145 0.75 -29.01 22.51
N VAL A 146 0.05 -27.88 22.61
CA VAL A 146 0.23 -26.88 23.68
C VAL A 146 -0.40 -27.39 24.96
N THR A 147 0.40 -27.57 26.01
CA THR A 147 -0.05 -28.07 27.32
C THR A 147 -0.39 -26.94 28.28
N ALA A 148 0.35 -25.82 28.21
CA ALA A 148 0.16 -24.66 29.05
C ALA A 148 0.50 -23.37 28.30
N SER A 149 -0.19 -22.27 28.64
CA SER A 149 0.13 -20.93 28.20
C SER A 149 0.21 -19.96 29.37
N ARG A 150 1.23 -19.09 29.37
CA ARG A 150 1.47 -18.09 30.41
C ARG A 150 1.74 -16.73 29.78
N ALA A 151 1.05 -15.69 30.24
CA ALA A 151 1.37 -14.32 29.87
C ALA A 151 2.67 -13.85 30.56
N LEU A 152 3.63 -13.36 29.79
CA LEU A 152 4.91 -12.88 30.33
C LEU A 152 4.81 -11.48 30.96
N THR A 153 3.81 -10.70 30.57
CA THR A 153 3.58 -9.33 31.10
C THR A 153 2.11 -9.10 31.42
N HIS A 154 1.81 -8.10 32.25
CA HIS A 154 0.44 -7.71 32.62
C HIS A 154 -0.17 -6.61 31.73
N LEU A 155 0.53 -6.20 30.66
CA LEU A 155 0.11 -5.10 29.78
C LEU A 155 -1.00 -5.57 28.82
N LYS A 156 -1.49 -4.67 27.95
CA LYS A 156 -2.48 -5.05 26.92
C LYS A 156 -1.86 -5.79 25.74
N ASP A 157 -0.61 -5.48 25.40
CA ASP A 157 0.16 -6.20 24.39
C ASP A 157 1.18 -7.10 25.11
N THR A 158 0.82 -8.36 25.30
CA THR A 158 1.64 -9.33 26.04
C THR A 158 2.10 -10.44 25.12
N TYR A 159 3.30 -10.94 25.35
CA TYR A 159 3.71 -12.24 24.83
C TYR A 159 3.14 -13.35 25.67
N TYR A 160 2.91 -14.49 25.02
CA TYR A 160 2.57 -15.72 25.68
C TYR A 160 3.72 -16.69 25.54
N GLU A 161 4.22 -17.16 26.66
CA GLU A 161 5.07 -18.34 26.73
C GLU A 161 4.18 -19.57 26.68
N ILE A 162 4.48 -20.48 25.77
CA ILE A 162 3.78 -21.75 25.61
C ILE A 162 4.74 -22.89 25.96
N THR A 163 4.21 -23.87 26.68
CA THR A 163 4.84 -25.17 26.87
C THR A 163 4.13 -26.16 25.95
N TYR A 164 4.90 -26.98 25.25
CA TYR A 164 4.37 -27.94 24.29
C TYR A 164 5.07 -29.29 24.39
N VAL A 165 4.36 -30.32 23.94
CA VAL A 165 4.82 -31.71 23.91
C VAL A 165 4.60 -32.26 22.51
N LEU A 166 5.55 -33.07 22.03
CA LEU A 166 5.42 -33.80 20.76
C LEU A 166 4.32 -34.85 20.88
N ALA A 167 3.28 -34.73 20.05
CA ALA A 167 2.16 -35.67 20.02
C ALA A 167 2.32 -36.76 18.98
N ASP A 168 2.91 -36.44 17.82
CA ASP A 168 3.13 -37.38 16.73
C ASP A 168 4.20 -36.86 15.76
N GLN A 169 4.86 -37.76 15.04
CA GLN A 169 5.74 -37.43 13.92
C GLN A 169 4.90 -37.40 12.64
N SER A 170 4.87 -36.25 11.99
CA SER A 170 4.18 -35.99 10.72
C SER A 170 5.03 -36.51 9.56
N SER A 171 4.80 -37.76 9.17
CA SER A 171 5.11 -38.19 7.79
C SER A 171 4.04 -37.64 6.83
N PRO A 172 4.33 -37.46 5.52
CA PRO A 172 3.36 -36.95 4.53
C PRO A 172 2.04 -37.73 4.46
N ASN A 173 2.01 -38.97 4.96
CA ASN A 173 0.82 -39.84 5.02
C ASN A 173 0.28 -40.04 6.45
N SER A 174 0.67 -39.20 7.42
CA SER A 174 0.15 -39.31 8.79
C SER A 174 -1.36 -39.06 8.80
N ARG A 175 -2.11 -40.05 9.28
CA ARG A 175 -3.58 -39.98 9.45
C ARG A 175 -3.99 -38.77 10.29
N ARG A 176 -3.15 -38.39 11.26
CA ARG A 176 -3.41 -37.29 12.19
C ARG A 176 -3.30 -35.92 11.50
N ARG A 177 -2.34 -35.79 10.58
CA ARG A 177 -2.13 -34.58 9.77
C ARG A 177 -3.32 -34.33 8.82
N ALA A 178 -3.78 -35.38 8.14
CA ALA A 178 -4.93 -35.30 7.24
C ALA A 178 -6.23 -34.97 7.99
N ASP A 179 -6.41 -35.54 9.19
CA ASP A 179 -7.54 -35.23 10.07
C ASP A 179 -7.52 -33.75 10.53
N LEU A 180 -6.35 -33.20 10.89
CA LEU A 180 -6.23 -31.77 11.22
C LEU A 180 -6.65 -30.88 10.06
N ASP A 181 -6.17 -31.16 8.84
CA ASP A 181 -6.50 -30.34 7.66
C ASP A 181 -7.99 -30.44 7.29
N ALA A 182 -8.63 -31.59 7.49
CA ALA A 182 -10.06 -31.75 7.27
C ALA A 182 -10.92 -30.95 8.26
N LYS A 183 -10.38 -30.61 9.43
CA LYS A 183 -11.05 -29.88 10.52
C LYS A 183 -10.87 -28.35 10.45
N VAL A 184 -10.23 -27.84 9.40
CA VAL A 184 -9.95 -26.40 9.24
C VAL A 184 -11.14 -25.67 8.63
N ILE A 185 -11.56 -24.58 9.28
CA ILE A 185 -12.65 -23.72 8.77
C ILE A 185 -12.11 -22.43 8.16
N GLN A 186 -11.10 -21.85 8.78
CA GLN A 186 -10.54 -20.56 8.36
C GLN A 186 -9.02 -20.64 8.29
N GLU A 187 -8.47 -20.00 7.26
CA GLU A 187 -7.05 -19.92 7.01
C GLU A 187 -6.59 -18.47 7.05
N PHE A 188 -5.65 -18.21 7.95
CA PHE A 188 -4.95 -16.95 8.09
C PHE A 188 -3.46 -17.14 7.79
N VAL A 189 -2.79 -16.05 7.47
CA VAL A 189 -1.34 -16.01 7.25
C VAL A 189 -0.76 -14.96 8.18
N PHE A 190 0.32 -15.33 8.87
CA PHE A 190 1.10 -14.42 9.67
C PHE A 190 2.17 -13.74 8.81
N VAL A 191 2.14 -12.41 8.74
CA VAL A 191 3.10 -11.62 7.97
C VAL A 191 3.86 -10.69 8.93
N GLN A 192 5.15 -10.96 9.08
CA GLN A 192 6.02 -10.28 10.05
C GLN A 192 6.13 -8.78 9.78
N ASP A 193 6.13 -8.35 8.52
CA ASP A 193 6.36 -6.95 8.14
C ASP A 193 5.32 -6.00 8.75
N TYR A 194 4.10 -6.46 8.98
CA TYR A 194 3.04 -5.68 9.63
C TYR A 194 3.36 -5.34 11.09
N LEU A 195 4.15 -6.16 11.78
CA LEU A 195 4.59 -5.85 13.15
C LEU A 195 5.48 -4.61 13.18
N ALA A 196 6.35 -4.42 12.18
CA ALA A 196 7.25 -3.27 12.11
C ALA A 196 6.48 -1.95 11.89
N VAL A 197 5.36 -2.02 11.16
CA VAL A 197 4.47 -0.87 10.90
C VAL A 197 3.49 -0.63 12.05
N GLY A 198 3.31 -1.61 12.94
CA GLY A 198 2.36 -1.55 14.07
C GLY A 198 0.93 -1.97 13.71
N GLU A 199 0.75 -2.58 12.55
CA GLU A 199 -0.53 -3.11 12.05
C GLU A 199 -0.80 -4.53 12.57
N LYS A 200 -1.98 -5.10 12.24
CA LYS A 200 -2.33 -6.46 12.65
C LYS A 200 -1.59 -7.47 11.77
N PRO A 201 -0.76 -8.37 12.34
CA PRO A 201 0.09 -9.26 11.55
C PRO A 201 -0.61 -10.50 10.98
N ILE A 202 -1.84 -10.78 11.45
CA ILE A 202 -2.62 -11.93 11.01
C ILE A 202 -3.66 -11.42 10.01
N ILE A 203 -3.53 -11.85 8.77
CA ILE A 203 -4.43 -11.49 7.66
C ILE A 203 -5.06 -12.74 7.07
N THR A 204 -6.19 -12.59 6.38
CA THR A 204 -6.85 -13.74 5.75
C THR A 204 -6.00 -14.24 4.59
N LYS A 205 -5.93 -15.56 4.37
CA LYS A 205 -5.18 -16.13 3.25
C LYS A 205 -5.59 -15.56 1.90
N ARG A 206 -6.90 -15.30 1.71
CA ARG A 206 -7.43 -14.64 0.50
C ARG A 206 -6.81 -13.26 0.28
N GLU A 207 -6.66 -12.46 1.34
CA GLU A 207 -6.09 -11.11 1.26
C GLU A 207 -4.59 -11.18 0.97
N PHE A 208 -3.88 -12.12 1.61
CA PHE A 208 -2.47 -12.38 1.34
C PHE A 208 -2.22 -12.76 -0.13
N LEU A 209 -3.00 -13.71 -0.67
CA LEU A 209 -2.90 -14.11 -2.07
C LEU A 209 -3.25 -12.96 -3.03
N THR A 210 -4.27 -12.16 -2.69
CA THR A 210 -4.64 -10.97 -3.47
C THR A 210 -3.48 -9.98 -3.52
N ARG A 211 -2.83 -9.73 -2.38
CA ARG A 211 -1.66 -8.84 -2.28
C ARG A 211 -0.47 -9.38 -3.07
N GLN A 212 -0.17 -10.68 -2.96
CA GLN A 212 0.89 -11.33 -3.73
C GLN A 212 0.64 -11.20 -5.25
N ASN A 213 -0.60 -11.43 -5.69
CA ASN A 213 -0.99 -11.26 -7.07
C ASN A 213 -0.85 -9.80 -7.54
N GLN A 214 -1.19 -8.82 -6.70
CA GLN A 214 -1.01 -7.40 -7.01
C GLN A 214 0.48 -7.04 -7.21
N VAL A 215 1.36 -7.55 -6.34
CA VAL A 215 2.81 -7.34 -6.46
C VAL A 215 3.35 -7.96 -7.75
N GLN A 216 2.92 -9.18 -8.07
CA GLN A 216 3.33 -9.86 -9.31
C GLN A 216 2.86 -9.11 -10.55
N VAL A 217 1.56 -8.80 -10.64
CA VAL A 217 0.97 -8.09 -11.79
C VAL A 217 1.61 -6.71 -11.97
N ARG A 218 1.92 -6.01 -10.87
CA ARG A 218 2.65 -4.73 -10.92
C ARG A 218 4.01 -4.89 -11.59
N ALA A 219 4.80 -5.88 -11.17
CA ALA A 219 6.13 -6.12 -11.74
C ALA A 219 6.05 -6.45 -13.24
N GLU A 220 5.11 -7.31 -13.62
CA GLU A 220 4.85 -7.67 -15.01
C GLU A 220 4.47 -6.45 -15.88
N LEU A 221 3.62 -5.56 -15.36
CA LEU A 221 3.21 -4.34 -16.07
C LEU A 221 4.39 -3.38 -16.29
N ILE A 222 5.27 -3.22 -15.29
CA ILE A 222 6.47 -2.37 -15.40
C ILE A 222 7.38 -2.91 -16.50
N ASP A 223 7.67 -4.21 -16.48
CA ASP A 223 8.53 -4.84 -17.48
C ASP A 223 7.96 -4.72 -18.89
N MET A 224 6.68 -5.02 -19.05
CA MET A 224 6.00 -4.86 -20.34
C MET A 224 6.01 -3.42 -20.84
N TYR A 225 5.84 -2.44 -19.96
CA TYR A 225 5.84 -1.03 -20.32
C TYR A 225 7.19 -0.58 -20.90
N TYR A 226 8.29 -0.89 -20.22
CA TYR A 226 9.62 -0.51 -20.71
C TYR A 226 10.04 -1.33 -21.92
N VAL A 227 9.60 -2.58 -22.08
CA VAL A 227 9.89 -3.35 -23.30
C VAL A 227 9.25 -2.70 -24.52
N ASP A 228 8.02 -2.21 -24.40
CA ASP A 228 7.26 -1.70 -25.54
C ASP A 228 7.57 -0.22 -25.87
N PHE A 229 7.70 0.65 -24.86
CA PHE A 229 7.73 2.10 -25.07
C PHE A 229 9.12 2.72 -24.91
N TYR A 230 10.10 1.98 -24.40
CA TYR A 230 11.47 2.48 -24.26
C TYR A 230 12.22 2.45 -25.59
N SER A 231 12.59 3.63 -26.10
CA SER A 231 13.43 3.73 -27.28
C SER A 231 14.91 3.64 -26.91
N ARG A 232 15.58 2.57 -27.37
CA ARG A 232 17.04 2.42 -27.21
C ARG A 232 17.84 3.46 -27.99
N ASN A 233 17.28 4.00 -29.07
CA ASN A 233 17.96 5.01 -29.90
C ASN A 233 17.94 6.39 -29.23
N ARG A 234 16.85 6.72 -28.52
CA ARG A 234 16.65 8.00 -27.85
C ARG A 234 16.93 7.97 -26.35
N ASN A 235 17.10 6.77 -25.79
CA ASN A 235 17.18 6.51 -24.35
C ASN A 235 16.03 7.16 -23.56
N THR A 236 14.82 7.19 -24.12
CA THR A 236 13.65 7.78 -23.46
C THR A 236 12.35 7.08 -23.89
N LEU A 237 11.25 7.39 -23.21
CA LEU A 237 9.92 6.84 -23.51
C LEU A 237 9.29 7.63 -24.66
N LEU A 238 8.78 6.93 -25.68
CA LEU A 238 8.12 7.54 -26.83
C LEU A 238 6.62 7.21 -26.83
N VAL A 239 5.81 8.20 -27.16
CA VAL A 239 4.37 8.01 -27.38
C VAL A 239 4.19 7.18 -28.66
N PRO A 240 3.51 6.03 -28.61
CA PRO A 240 3.33 5.16 -29.77
C PRO A 240 2.38 5.75 -30.80
N ASP A 241 2.47 5.27 -32.04
CA ASP A 241 1.52 5.50 -33.14
C ASP A 241 1.27 6.98 -33.50
N GLN A 242 2.23 7.85 -33.18
CA GLN A 242 2.20 9.25 -33.60
C GLN A 242 2.92 9.44 -34.94
N LYS A 243 2.55 10.50 -35.67
CA LYS A 243 3.12 10.83 -36.99
C LYS A 243 4.64 11.03 -37.00
N GLY A 244 5.23 11.24 -35.83
CA GLY A 244 6.66 11.43 -35.65
C GLY A 244 7.08 11.03 -34.25
N GLN A 245 8.38 11.12 -33.98
CA GLN A 245 8.97 10.74 -32.70
C GLN A 245 8.52 11.70 -31.60
N THR A 246 7.50 11.26 -30.86
CA THR A 246 6.77 12.10 -29.91
C THR A 246 7.17 11.75 -28.49
N TYR A 247 7.47 12.78 -27.71
CA TYR A 247 7.90 12.67 -26.33
C TYR A 247 6.90 13.33 -25.38
N ASP A 248 6.46 12.58 -24.36
CA ASP A 248 5.71 13.15 -23.25
C ASP A 248 6.63 13.25 -22.01
N PRO A 249 7.06 14.47 -21.62
CA PRO A 249 7.90 14.65 -20.45
C PRO A 249 7.18 14.34 -19.15
N PHE A 250 5.87 14.54 -19.06
CA PHE A 250 5.11 14.39 -17.82
C PHE A 250 4.99 12.91 -17.44
N VAL A 251 4.64 12.05 -18.40
CA VAL A 251 4.60 10.59 -18.19
C VAL A 251 6.00 10.05 -17.90
N THR A 252 7.01 10.52 -18.62
CA THR A 252 8.38 10.04 -18.44
C THR A 252 8.92 10.39 -17.06
N LEU A 253 8.68 11.61 -16.58
CA LEU A 253 9.00 12.03 -15.22
C LEU A 253 8.25 11.19 -14.20
N PHE A 254 6.96 10.99 -14.40
CA PHE A 254 6.13 10.19 -13.50
C PHE A 254 6.63 8.75 -13.37
N MET A 255 6.92 8.10 -14.48
CA MET A 255 7.42 6.72 -14.48
C MET A 255 8.79 6.59 -13.82
N ARG A 256 9.71 7.53 -14.09
CA ARG A 256 11.04 7.54 -13.44
C ARG A 256 10.93 7.74 -11.93
N ASP A 257 10.05 8.62 -11.48
CA ASP A 257 9.93 8.91 -10.05
C ASP A 257 9.21 7.78 -9.29
N MET A 258 8.34 7.02 -9.96
CA MET A 258 7.56 5.94 -9.34
C MET A 258 8.35 4.63 -9.19
N ILE A 259 9.33 4.39 -10.06
CA ILE A 259 10.04 3.11 -10.17
C ILE A 259 11.41 3.24 -9.53
N SER A 260 11.71 2.31 -8.62
CA SER A 260 13.03 2.29 -7.98
C SER A 260 14.08 1.72 -8.92
N SER A 261 15.32 2.19 -8.79
CA SER A 261 16.43 1.78 -9.67
C SER A 261 16.70 0.27 -9.68
N ASP A 262 16.32 -0.45 -8.63
CA ASP A 262 16.55 -1.89 -8.53
C ASP A 262 15.48 -2.72 -9.25
N GLU A 263 14.31 -2.15 -9.54
CA GLU A 263 13.17 -2.89 -10.09
C GLU A 263 13.33 -3.21 -11.58
N ASN A 264 13.84 -2.27 -12.38
CA ASN A 264 14.03 -2.48 -13.82
C ASN A 264 15.28 -1.80 -14.36
N ARG A 265 16.10 -2.58 -15.09
CA ARG A 265 17.36 -2.11 -15.70
C ARG A 265 17.16 -1.03 -16.76
N LEU A 266 16.05 -1.04 -17.50
CA LEU A 266 15.73 -0.07 -18.54
C LEU A 266 15.27 1.27 -17.96
N ALA A 267 14.60 1.24 -16.80
CA ALA A 267 14.22 2.47 -16.09
C ALA A 267 15.46 3.32 -15.74
N ASN A 268 16.56 2.69 -15.29
CA ASN A 268 17.82 3.37 -15.01
C ASN A 268 18.50 4.01 -16.23
N ARG A 269 18.22 3.51 -17.44
CA ARG A 269 18.79 4.05 -18.68
C ARG A 269 17.92 5.13 -19.31
N CYS A 270 16.71 5.33 -18.78
CA CYS A 270 15.77 6.33 -19.26
C CYS A 270 16.24 7.74 -18.90
N ALA A 271 16.77 8.43 -19.91
CA ALA A 271 17.05 9.85 -19.88
C ALA A 271 15.75 10.66 -19.93
N ILE A 272 15.79 11.83 -19.29
CA ILE A 272 14.72 12.82 -19.35
C ILE A 272 15.25 14.05 -20.08
N PRO A 273 14.95 14.18 -21.38
CA PRO A 273 15.31 15.36 -22.12
C PRO A 273 14.68 16.63 -21.51
N SER A 274 15.48 17.69 -21.40
CA SER A 274 15.05 18.96 -20.83
C SER A 274 14.07 19.69 -21.75
N VAL A 275 12.94 20.09 -21.17
CA VAL A 275 11.85 20.85 -21.81
C VAL A 275 11.58 22.17 -21.10
N MET A 276 12.40 22.53 -20.10
CA MET A 276 12.16 23.65 -19.18
C MET A 276 12.31 25.04 -19.82
N LEU A 277 12.64 25.10 -21.11
CA LEU A 277 12.79 26.36 -21.84
C LEU A 277 11.46 27.11 -21.97
N LEU A 278 10.37 26.38 -22.20
CA LEU A 278 9.05 26.99 -22.35
C LEU A 278 8.39 27.07 -20.97
N PRO A 279 8.03 28.27 -20.50
CA PRO A 279 7.46 28.44 -19.16
C PRO A 279 6.15 27.65 -18.94
N GLY A 280 5.36 27.44 -20.00
CA GLY A 280 4.16 26.59 -19.95
C GLY A 280 4.42 25.15 -19.53
N MET A 281 5.63 24.61 -19.71
CA MET A 281 5.99 23.26 -19.26
C MET A 281 6.12 23.12 -17.74
N ARG A 282 6.06 24.24 -16.99
CA ARG A 282 6.06 24.24 -15.52
C ARG A 282 4.66 24.09 -14.92
N GLN A 283 3.61 24.06 -15.75
CA GLN A 283 2.25 23.85 -15.26
C GLN A 283 2.10 22.46 -14.65
N TYR A 284 1.32 22.38 -13.58
CA TYR A 284 0.97 21.10 -12.99
C TYR A 284 0.06 20.31 -13.93
N THR A 285 0.32 19.02 -14.03
CA THR A 285 -0.49 18.09 -14.82
C THR A 285 -1.15 17.06 -13.91
N ILE A 286 -2.00 16.22 -14.48
CA ILE A 286 -2.64 15.12 -13.75
C ILE A 286 -1.63 14.20 -13.03
N TRP A 287 -0.47 14.00 -13.64
CA TRP A 287 0.63 13.22 -13.07
C TRP A 287 1.16 13.80 -11.75
N ASP A 288 1.18 15.13 -11.63
CA ASP A 288 1.61 15.80 -10.40
C ASP A 288 0.53 15.69 -9.31
N ALA A 289 -0.74 15.69 -9.68
CA ALA A 289 -1.84 15.46 -8.74
C ALA A 289 -1.81 14.03 -8.18
N ILE A 290 -1.51 13.04 -9.03
CA ILE A 290 -1.29 11.65 -8.64
C ILE A 290 -0.04 11.52 -7.75
N ARG A 291 1.09 12.14 -8.12
CA ARG A 291 2.31 12.08 -7.31
C ARG A 291 2.11 12.63 -5.89
N LYS A 292 1.26 13.65 -5.73
CA LYS A 292 0.98 14.31 -4.46
C LYS A 292 -0.24 13.74 -3.71
N ASP A 293 -0.93 12.75 -4.26
CA ASP A 293 -2.16 12.16 -3.71
C ASP A 293 -3.18 13.22 -3.26
N SER A 294 -3.46 14.21 -4.12
CA SER A 294 -4.27 15.38 -3.74
C SER A 294 -5.40 15.66 -4.73
N ALA A 295 -6.63 15.32 -4.33
CA ALA A 295 -7.86 15.65 -5.07
C ALA A 295 -8.05 17.15 -5.41
N PRO A 296 -7.81 18.13 -4.51
CA PRO A 296 -8.05 19.55 -4.84
C PRO A 296 -7.16 20.05 -5.97
N MET A 297 -5.99 19.42 -6.18
CA MET A 297 -5.05 19.79 -7.23
C MET A 297 -5.63 19.60 -8.63
N ILE A 298 -6.59 18.67 -8.82
CA ILE A 298 -7.27 18.41 -10.11
C ILE A 298 -7.91 19.68 -10.69
N ARG A 299 -8.31 20.64 -9.85
CA ARG A 299 -8.90 21.91 -10.30
C ARG A 299 -7.87 22.84 -10.95
N THR A 300 -6.60 22.68 -10.58
CA THR A 300 -5.48 23.55 -10.97
C THR A 300 -4.60 22.97 -12.07
N VAL A 301 -4.73 21.68 -12.39
CA VAL A 301 -3.90 21.04 -13.42
C VAL A 301 -4.31 21.47 -14.83
N ALA A 302 -3.35 21.42 -15.76
CA ALA A 302 -3.61 21.52 -17.18
C ALA A 302 -4.50 20.35 -17.63
N LYS A 303 -5.65 20.70 -18.21
CA LYS A 303 -6.70 19.81 -18.69
C LYS A 303 -6.55 19.51 -20.18
N ARG A 304 -5.81 20.33 -20.94
CA ARG A 304 -5.56 20.17 -22.38
C ARG A 304 -4.06 20.14 -22.66
N VAL A 305 -3.65 19.16 -23.45
CA VAL A 305 -2.28 19.01 -23.94
C VAL A 305 -2.35 18.77 -25.44
N GLY A 306 -1.50 19.48 -26.18
CA GLY A 306 -1.34 19.32 -27.62
C GLY A 306 0.12 19.01 -27.98
N LEU A 307 0.37 18.65 -29.22
CA LEU A 307 1.72 18.37 -29.70
C LEU A 307 2.33 19.63 -30.32
N ILE A 308 3.57 19.93 -29.93
CA ILE A 308 4.37 21.02 -30.51
C ILE A 308 5.66 20.45 -31.09
N ASN A 309 6.17 21.07 -32.15
CA ASN A 309 7.42 20.66 -32.75
C ASN A 309 8.61 20.95 -31.83
N ALA A 310 9.54 20.00 -31.72
CA ALA A 310 10.73 20.14 -30.88
C ALA A 310 11.62 21.33 -31.29
N ARG A 311 11.49 21.86 -32.51
CA ARG A 311 12.19 23.07 -32.99
C ARG A 311 11.97 24.29 -32.09
N TYR A 312 10.83 24.39 -31.41
CA TYR A 312 10.60 25.46 -30.42
C TYR A 312 11.63 25.45 -29.28
N PHE A 313 12.23 24.28 -28.98
CA PHE A 313 13.26 24.13 -27.95
C PHE A 313 14.69 24.39 -28.45
N ARG A 314 14.87 24.76 -29.73
CA ARG A 314 16.19 25.03 -30.32
C ARG A 314 16.83 26.33 -29.81
N ALA A 315 16.03 27.29 -29.35
CA ALA A 315 16.49 28.66 -29.10
C ALA A 315 17.59 28.78 -28.02
N GLN A 316 17.66 27.83 -27.08
CA GLN A 316 18.75 27.74 -26.12
C GLN A 316 19.33 26.33 -26.11
N ALA A 317 20.65 26.23 -26.28
CA ALA A 317 21.38 24.98 -26.20
C ALA A 317 21.51 24.51 -24.74
N VAL A 318 20.40 24.03 -24.18
CA VAL A 318 20.39 23.42 -22.85
C VAL A 318 20.93 21.99 -22.99
N TYR A 319 21.78 21.59 -22.04
CA TYR A 319 22.27 20.21 -21.96
C TYR A 319 21.08 19.24 -21.91
N ALA A 320 21.14 18.18 -22.74
CA ALA A 320 20.07 17.21 -22.92
C ALA A 320 18.70 17.82 -23.34
N GLY A 321 18.66 18.96 -24.04
CA GLY A 321 17.40 19.54 -24.52
C GLY A 321 16.64 18.61 -25.49
N ALA A 322 15.31 18.62 -25.44
CA ALA A 322 14.45 17.75 -26.26
C ALA A 322 14.76 17.79 -27.76
N PHE A 323 15.09 18.97 -28.29
CA PHE A 323 15.52 19.13 -29.69
C PHE A 323 16.85 18.43 -29.99
N TYR A 324 17.83 18.53 -29.11
CA TYR A 324 19.17 17.92 -29.29
C TYR A 324 19.18 16.42 -29.01
N ALA A 325 18.23 15.93 -28.21
CA ALA A 325 17.91 14.51 -28.13
C ALA A 325 17.31 13.98 -29.45
N GLY A 326 16.97 14.88 -30.38
CA GLY A 326 16.46 14.67 -31.73
C GLY A 326 15.02 14.18 -31.78
N LEU A 327 14.24 14.48 -30.74
CA LEU A 327 12.79 14.30 -30.74
C LEU A 327 12.16 15.24 -31.77
N GLU A 328 11.01 14.85 -32.33
CA GLU A 328 10.31 15.64 -33.35
C GLU A 328 9.15 16.43 -32.76
N TYR A 329 8.41 15.81 -31.84
CA TYR A 329 7.26 16.40 -31.18
C TYR A 329 7.36 16.23 -29.67
N VAL A 330 6.82 17.20 -28.94
CA VAL A 330 6.77 17.20 -27.47
C VAL A 330 5.34 17.53 -27.04
N ALA A 331 4.82 16.80 -26.06
CA ALA A 331 3.53 17.08 -25.45
C ALA A 331 3.60 18.36 -24.61
N TYR A 332 2.73 19.34 -24.90
CA TYR A 332 2.73 20.68 -24.29
C TYR A 332 1.34 21.07 -23.77
N PRO A 333 1.20 21.62 -22.55
CA PRO A 333 -0.07 22.04 -21.99
C PRO A 333 -0.58 23.31 -22.67
N MET A 334 -1.77 23.21 -23.28
CA MET A 334 -2.39 24.31 -24.05
C MET A 334 -3.25 25.24 -23.20
N ASP A 335 -3.55 24.84 -21.97
CA ASP A 335 -4.34 25.67 -21.07
C ASP A 335 -3.54 26.91 -20.61
N PRO A 336 -4.22 28.05 -20.43
CA PRO A 336 -3.57 29.27 -19.99
C PRO A 336 -3.05 29.10 -18.57
N ARG A 337 -1.79 29.50 -18.36
CA ARG A 337 -1.18 29.56 -17.04
C ARG A 337 -1.99 30.51 -16.13
N THR A 338 -2.14 30.11 -14.87
CA THR A 338 -2.82 30.87 -13.83
C THR A 338 -1.86 31.50 -12.82
N ASP A 339 -0.55 31.38 -13.04
CA ASP A 339 0.48 31.95 -12.18
C ASP A 339 0.72 33.45 -12.44
N ALA A 340 1.45 34.10 -11.52
CA ALA A 340 1.74 35.53 -11.60
C ALA A 340 2.49 35.91 -12.89
N ASP A 341 3.31 34.99 -13.40
CA ASP A 341 4.14 35.20 -14.59
C ASP A 341 3.40 34.96 -15.91
N ALA A 342 2.20 34.37 -15.88
CA ALA A 342 1.41 34.08 -17.07
C ALA A 342 1.18 35.30 -17.97
N ARG A 343 1.09 36.50 -17.36
CA ARG A 343 0.86 37.77 -18.07
C ARG A 343 2.08 38.26 -18.84
N PHE A 344 3.27 37.77 -18.50
CA PHE A 344 4.53 38.17 -19.12
C PHE A 344 5.01 37.15 -20.17
N ASP A 345 4.25 36.09 -20.39
CA ASP A 345 4.62 35.03 -21.33
C ASP A 345 4.38 35.49 -22.78
N ARG A 346 5.47 35.70 -23.51
CA ARG A 346 5.45 36.20 -24.90
C ARG A 346 5.48 35.08 -25.93
N CYS A 347 5.71 33.84 -25.53
CA CYS A 347 5.84 32.70 -26.43
C CYS A 347 4.72 31.69 -26.17
N LYS A 348 3.74 31.64 -27.07
CA LYS A 348 2.71 30.60 -27.10
C LYS A 348 2.90 29.79 -28.38
N PRO A 349 3.49 28.58 -28.32
CA PRO A 349 3.66 27.76 -29.50
C PRO A 349 2.29 27.43 -30.10
N SER A 350 2.20 27.43 -31.43
CA SER A 350 1.00 26.93 -32.11
C SER A 350 0.92 25.42 -31.97
N GLU A 351 -0.29 24.89 -31.82
CA GLU A 351 -0.53 23.45 -31.87
C GLU A 351 -0.20 22.94 -33.29
N ASP A 352 0.78 22.04 -33.39
CA ASP A 352 1.17 21.44 -34.67
C ASP A 352 0.34 20.16 -34.96
N GLY A 353 -0.32 19.61 -33.94
CA GLY A 353 -1.28 18.52 -34.07
C GLY A 353 -1.84 18.00 -32.74
N ALA A 354 -2.89 17.19 -32.84
CA ALA A 354 -3.46 16.43 -31.73
C ALA A 354 -2.89 15.01 -31.70
N VAL A 355 -2.97 14.37 -30.53
CA VAL A 355 -2.59 12.96 -30.34
C VAL A 355 -3.51 12.05 -31.14
N VAL A 356 -2.94 11.13 -31.91
CA VAL A 356 -3.68 10.16 -32.74
C VAL A 356 -3.92 8.88 -31.94
N THR A 357 -5.08 8.22 -32.14
CA THR A 357 -5.42 6.92 -31.57
C THR A 357 -4.37 5.86 -31.88
N GLY A 358 -4.06 5.01 -30.90
CA GLY A 358 -3.08 3.94 -31.08
C GLY A 358 -3.62 2.72 -31.79
N ASP A 359 -2.71 1.96 -32.38
CA ASP A 359 -2.97 0.65 -32.98
C ASP A 359 -2.94 -0.45 -31.91
N VAL A 360 -3.53 -1.61 -32.21
CA VAL A 360 -3.56 -2.75 -31.29
C VAL A 360 -2.23 -3.50 -31.32
N ARG A 361 -1.69 -3.87 -30.15
CA ARG A 361 -0.37 -4.51 -29.98
C ARG A 361 -0.19 -5.81 -30.78
N ARG A 362 -1.26 -6.60 -30.90
CA ARG A 362 -1.31 -7.79 -31.74
C ARG A 362 -2.32 -7.48 -32.84
N GLY A 363 -1.91 -7.61 -34.10
CA GLY A 363 -2.84 -7.72 -35.21
C GLY A 363 -3.75 -8.88 -34.88
N ASP A 364 -4.92 -8.53 -34.35
CA ASP A 364 -5.83 -9.48 -33.78
C ASP A 364 -6.29 -10.36 -34.96
N MET A 365 -6.34 -11.69 -34.81
CA MET A 365 -6.83 -12.55 -35.89
C MET A 365 -8.28 -12.19 -36.28
N SER A 366 -8.94 -11.33 -35.48
CA SER A 366 -10.19 -10.64 -35.80
C SER A 366 -10.09 -9.60 -36.92
N GLU A 367 -8.92 -9.20 -37.41
CA GLU A 367 -8.81 -8.45 -38.69
C GLU A 367 -9.27 -9.27 -39.90
N PHE A 368 -9.32 -10.61 -39.78
CA PHE A 368 -9.96 -11.49 -40.77
C PHE A 368 -11.48 -11.64 -40.56
N LEU A 369 -12.04 -11.11 -39.47
CA LEU A 369 -13.48 -11.01 -39.24
C LEU A 369 -13.93 -9.62 -39.67
N SER A 370 -14.14 -9.47 -40.97
CA SER A 370 -14.61 -8.24 -41.61
C SER A 370 -15.87 -7.69 -40.93
N ALA A 371 -15.77 -6.41 -40.53
CA ALA A 371 -16.74 -5.55 -39.86
C ALA A 371 -16.68 -5.59 -38.31
N PRO A 372 -16.62 -4.42 -37.64
CA PRO A 372 -16.92 -4.36 -36.22
C PRO A 372 -18.37 -4.80 -36.06
N LEU A 373 -18.60 -5.90 -35.34
CA LEU A 373 -19.95 -6.29 -34.96
C LEU A 373 -20.59 -5.11 -34.19
N GLU A 374 -21.66 -4.54 -34.75
CA GLU A 374 -22.55 -3.63 -34.03
C GLU A 374 -22.96 -4.31 -32.72
N GLY A 375 -22.40 -3.86 -31.59
CA GLY A 375 -22.64 -4.49 -30.30
C GLY A 375 -21.43 -4.70 -29.38
N PHE A 376 -20.20 -4.31 -29.75
CA PHE A 376 -19.09 -4.24 -28.79
C PHE A 376 -19.32 -3.13 -27.75
N LYS A 377 -20.12 -3.44 -26.74
CA LYS A 377 -20.17 -2.72 -25.47
C LYS A 377 -18.96 -3.14 -24.65
N TYR A 378 -18.03 -2.21 -24.42
CA TYR A 378 -17.03 -2.35 -23.37
C TYR A 378 -17.66 -2.13 -21.99
N VAL A 379 -18.68 -2.90 -21.61
CA VAL A 379 -19.31 -2.79 -20.28
C VAL A 379 -19.78 -4.16 -19.80
N SER A 380 -19.52 -4.41 -18.52
CA SER A 380 -19.95 -5.54 -17.71
C SER A 380 -21.43 -5.93 -17.91
N GLU A 381 -21.73 -7.19 -17.59
CA GLU A 381 -23.07 -7.81 -17.58
C GLU A 381 -24.10 -7.16 -16.62
N LYS A 382 -23.81 -5.98 -16.04
CA LYS A 382 -24.79 -5.20 -15.26
C LYS A 382 -25.10 -3.89 -15.97
N ALA A 383 -26.38 -3.67 -16.25
CA ALA A 383 -26.93 -2.52 -16.98
C ALA A 383 -26.62 -1.12 -16.39
N ASN A 384 -25.95 -1.03 -15.23
CA ASN A 384 -25.57 0.20 -14.53
C ASN A 384 -24.07 0.30 -14.18
N ALA A 385 -23.21 -0.60 -14.66
CA ALA A 385 -21.78 -0.55 -14.32
C ALA A 385 -20.99 0.25 -15.36
N LEU A 386 -19.98 0.99 -14.89
CA LEU A 386 -19.13 1.83 -15.74
C LEU A 386 -18.19 0.95 -16.58
N PRO A 387 -17.79 1.39 -17.80
CA PRO A 387 -16.73 0.72 -18.55
C PRO A 387 -15.41 0.78 -17.78
N TYR A 388 -14.54 -0.23 -17.94
CA TYR A 388 -13.23 -0.21 -17.27
C TYR A 388 -12.34 0.95 -17.73
N PHE A 389 -12.31 1.17 -19.05
CA PHE A 389 -11.49 2.19 -19.70
C PHE A 389 -12.33 2.95 -20.73
N VAL A 390 -11.96 4.21 -20.96
CA VAL A 390 -12.47 5.05 -22.04
C VAL A 390 -11.29 5.43 -22.93
N PRO A 391 -11.42 5.56 -24.26
CA PRO A 391 -10.32 5.97 -25.13
C PRO A 391 -9.74 7.33 -24.72
N VAL A 392 -8.42 7.48 -24.80
CA VAL A 392 -7.72 8.73 -24.40
C VAL A 392 -8.12 9.91 -25.30
N THR A 393 -8.46 9.62 -26.55
CA THR A 393 -8.87 10.60 -27.56
C THR A 393 -10.39 10.85 -27.58
N ALA A 394 -11.15 10.28 -26.63
CA ALA A 394 -12.60 10.43 -26.58
C ALA A 394 -13.03 11.90 -26.44
N ASP A 395 -12.28 12.68 -25.65
CA ASP A 395 -12.46 14.11 -25.46
C ASP A 395 -11.16 14.86 -25.81
N ASN A 396 -11.26 16.15 -26.16
CA ASN A 396 -10.10 17.04 -26.33
C ASN A 396 -9.49 17.45 -24.97
N ARG A 397 -9.25 16.47 -24.10
CA ARG A 397 -8.72 16.58 -22.74
C ARG A 397 -7.54 15.63 -22.58
N TYR A 398 -6.64 15.98 -21.67
CA TYR A 398 -5.41 15.22 -21.48
C TYR A 398 -5.68 13.95 -20.65
N VAL A 399 -5.51 12.78 -21.25
CA VAL A 399 -5.63 11.43 -20.67
C VAL A 399 -7.03 11.03 -20.17
N PHE A 400 -7.67 11.83 -19.31
CA PHE A 400 -9.02 11.56 -18.78
C PHE A 400 -10.11 12.40 -19.46
N THR A 401 -11.35 11.94 -19.32
CA THR A 401 -12.53 12.62 -19.89
C THR A 401 -12.80 13.96 -19.20
N ALA A 402 -13.58 14.82 -19.87
CA ALA A 402 -13.98 16.10 -19.32
C ALA A 402 -14.69 15.97 -17.96
N LYS A 403 -15.41 14.87 -17.74
CA LYS A 403 -16.14 14.62 -16.49
C LYS A 403 -15.22 14.43 -15.28
N PHE A 404 -14.08 13.77 -15.47
CA PHE A 404 -13.09 13.62 -14.42
C PHE A 404 -12.57 14.98 -13.92
N TYR A 405 -12.27 15.90 -14.86
CA TYR A 405 -11.78 17.25 -14.57
C TYR A 405 -12.84 18.23 -14.05
N ALA A 406 -14.12 17.86 -14.11
CA ALA A 406 -15.21 18.64 -13.53
C ALA A 406 -15.34 18.37 -12.01
N CYS A 407 -14.93 17.19 -11.54
CA CYS A 407 -15.05 16.75 -10.15
C CYS A 407 -16.50 16.70 -9.63
N ASP A 408 -17.47 16.44 -10.51
CA ASP A 408 -18.91 16.42 -10.19
C ASP A 408 -19.41 15.03 -9.70
N GLY A 409 -18.49 14.07 -9.48
CA GLY A 409 -18.82 12.71 -9.01
C GLY A 409 -19.40 11.77 -10.07
N ALA A 410 -19.72 12.27 -11.27
CA ALA A 410 -20.11 11.44 -12.41
C ALA A 410 -18.89 11.07 -13.26
N PHE A 411 -18.35 9.86 -13.10
CA PHE A 411 -17.20 9.39 -13.87
C PHE A 411 -17.60 8.67 -15.16
N SER A 412 -16.73 8.67 -16.16
CA SER A 412 -16.95 7.98 -17.43
C SER A 412 -16.41 6.56 -17.42
N SER A 413 -15.43 6.26 -16.55
CA SER A 413 -14.83 4.93 -16.41
C SER A 413 -14.59 4.53 -14.96
N GLU A 414 -14.42 3.23 -14.74
CA GLU A 414 -13.95 2.70 -13.46
C GLU A 414 -12.54 3.19 -13.12
N LEU A 415 -11.65 3.35 -14.11
CA LEU A 415 -10.32 3.92 -13.90
C LEU A 415 -10.38 5.31 -13.27
N GLU A 416 -11.19 6.19 -13.86
CA GLU A 416 -11.38 7.55 -13.35
C GLU A 416 -11.93 7.55 -11.92
N ARG A 417 -12.88 6.65 -11.63
CA ARG A 417 -13.43 6.50 -10.28
C ARG A 417 -12.37 6.04 -9.28
N GLN A 418 -11.60 4.99 -9.60
CA GLN A 418 -10.57 4.48 -8.68
C GLN A 418 -9.43 5.48 -8.48
N ILE A 419 -9.01 6.21 -9.53
CA ILE A 419 -8.00 7.27 -9.42
C ILE A 419 -8.53 8.41 -8.55
N TYR A 420 -9.78 8.82 -8.74
CA TYR A 420 -10.37 9.85 -7.88
C TYR A 420 -10.46 9.38 -6.42
N ASN A 421 -10.88 8.14 -6.19
CA ASN A 421 -10.91 7.56 -4.84
C ASN A 421 -9.53 7.54 -4.20
N MET A 422 -8.49 7.17 -4.96
CA MET A 422 -7.10 7.22 -4.51
C MET A 422 -6.69 8.64 -4.09
N LEU A 423 -6.96 9.63 -4.95
CA LEU A 423 -6.64 11.04 -4.70
C LEU A 423 -7.44 11.65 -3.54
N ALA A 424 -8.64 11.13 -3.28
CA ALA A 424 -9.52 11.53 -2.19
C ALA A 424 -9.29 10.71 -0.90
N GLN A 425 -8.31 9.80 -0.88
CA GLN A 425 -8.01 8.90 0.24
C GLN A 425 -9.22 8.03 0.65
N GLN A 426 -10.02 7.63 -0.32
CA GLN A 426 -11.16 6.73 -0.15
C GLN A 426 -10.75 5.27 -0.38
N PRO A 427 -11.48 4.29 0.18
CA PRO A 427 -11.16 2.88 0.01
C PRO A 427 -11.20 2.47 -1.47
N LEU A 428 -10.17 1.74 -1.89
CA LEU A 428 -10.01 1.22 -3.25
C LEU A 428 -10.57 -0.19 -3.38
N ASP A 429 -11.23 -0.47 -4.51
CA ASP A 429 -11.70 -1.81 -4.83
C ASP A 429 -10.58 -2.65 -5.46
N LYS A 430 -9.94 -3.47 -4.63
CA LYS A 430 -8.79 -4.32 -5.00
C LYS A 430 -9.12 -5.33 -6.08
N GLU A 431 -10.34 -5.87 -6.11
CA GLU A 431 -10.76 -6.89 -7.08
C GLU A 431 -10.98 -6.28 -8.45
N VAL A 432 -11.61 -5.10 -8.50
CA VAL A 432 -11.78 -4.34 -9.75
C VAL A 432 -10.43 -3.92 -10.32
N ILE A 433 -9.51 -3.42 -9.49
CA ILE A 433 -8.16 -3.01 -9.93
C ILE A 433 -7.39 -4.19 -10.55
N LEU A 434 -7.46 -5.38 -9.96
CA LEU A 434 -6.81 -6.58 -10.51
C LEU A 434 -7.41 -6.99 -11.86
N LYS A 435 -8.74 -6.99 -12.00
CA LYS A 435 -9.41 -7.28 -13.28
C LYS A 435 -9.03 -6.26 -14.35
N MET A 436 -8.96 -4.98 -14.00
CA MET A 436 -8.53 -3.92 -14.91
C MET A 436 -7.08 -4.10 -15.36
N ALA A 437 -6.18 -4.46 -14.44
CA ALA A 437 -4.78 -4.70 -14.75
C ALA A 437 -4.60 -5.84 -15.77
N GLN A 438 -5.40 -6.91 -15.67
CA GLN A 438 -5.41 -8.01 -16.63
C GLN A 438 -5.88 -7.57 -18.04
N VAL A 439 -6.91 -6.72 -18.10
CA VAL A 439 -7.45 -6.20 -19.37
C VAL A 439 -6.50 -5.19 -20.04
N THR A 440 -5.62 -4.54 -19.25
CA THR A 440 -4.72 -3.49 -19.74
C THR A 440 -3.81 -3.96 -20.88
N ASN A 441 -3.46 -5.25 -20.92
CA ASN A 441 -2.61 -5.81 -21.98
C ASN A 441 -3.29 -5.86 -23.36
N ASN A 442 -4.62 -5.84 -23.41
CA ASN A 442 -5.40 -5.91 -24.64
C ASN A 442 -5.79 -4.52 -25.18
N LEU A 443 -5.41 -3.45 -24.48
CA LEU A 443 -5.69 -2.09 -24.91
C LEU A 443 -4.82 -1.70 -26.11
N PRO A 444 -5.23 -0.71 -26.93
CA PRO A 444 -4.37 -0.17 -27.97
C PRO A 444 -3.15 0.53 -27.36
N ASN A 445 -2.07 0.68 -28.15
CA ASN A 445 -0.78 1.10 -27.62
C ASN A 445 -0.81 2.48 -26.97
N LEU A 446 -1.60 3.41 -27.49
CA LEU A 446 -1.74 4.76 -26.92
C LEU A 446 -2.36 4.70 -25.52
N GLU A 447 -3.47 3.99 -25.37
CA GLU A 447 -4.13 3.78 -24.08
C GLU A 447 -3.19 3.08 -23.11
N ARG A 448 -2.40 2.10 -23.58
CA ARG A 448 -1.39 1.43 -22.75
C ARG A 448 -0.29 2.39 -22.30
N PHE A 449 0.14 3.31 -23.16
CA PHE A 449 1.18 4.29 -22.82
C PHE A 449 0.77 5.19 -21.65
N TYR A 450 -0.51 5.59 -21.59
CA TYR A 450 -1.02 6.46 -20.52
C TYR A 450 -1.65 5.71 -19.34
N TYR A 451 -2.39 4.62 -19.56
CA TYR A 451 -3.11 3.93 -18.48
C TYR A 451 -2.24 2.94 -17.71
N VAL A 452 -1.21 2.33 -18.29
CA VAL A 452 -0.30 1.43 -17.54
C VAL A 452 0.38 2.17 -16.36
N PRO A 453 0.97 3.37 -16.55
CA PRO A 453 1.50 4.17 -15.44
C PRO A 453 0.47 4.41 -14.32
N MET A 454 -0.78 4.72 -14.69
CA MET A 454 -1.86 4.97 -13.75
C MET A 454 -2.27 3.69 -12.99
N MET A 455 -2.31 2.55 -13.68
CA MET A 455 -2.57 1.26 -13.05
C MET A 455 -1.47 0.87 -12.07
N ILE A 456 -0.20 1.14 -12.39
CA ILE A 456 0.91 0.91 -11.46
C ILE A 456 0.76 1.81 -10.23
N ALA A 457 0.35 3.07 -10.39
CA ALA A 457 0.09 3.98 -9.28
C ALA A 457 -1.07 3.49 -8.38
N LEU A 458 -2.17 3.02 -8.97
CA LEU A 458 -3.28 2.42 -8.24
C LEU A 458 -2.86 1.15 -7.49
N LEU A 459 -2.08 0.27 -8.12
CA LEU A 459 -1.56 -0.93 -7.48
C LEU A 459 -0.64 -0.58 -6.30
N ASN A 460 0.22 0.43 -6.44
CA ASN A 460 1.04 0.93 -5.34
C ASN A 460 0.20 1.39 -4.15
N SER A 461 -0.86 2.17 -4.41
CA SER A 461 -1.76 2.65 -3.36
C SER A 461 -2.56 1.50 -2.73
N ALA A 462 -3.02 0.54 -3.54
CA ALA A 462 -3.74 -0.64 -3.08
C ALA A 462 -2.89 -1.57 -2.19
N ILE A 463 -1.59 -1.71 -2.50
CA ILE A 463 -0.60 -2.49 -1.72
C ILE A 463 -0.21 -1.77 -0.42
N ARG A 464 -0.22 -0.43 -0.40
CA ARG A 464 0.07 0.38 0.80
C ARG A 464 -1.10 0.45 1.78
N THR A 465 -2.33 0.45 1.28
CA THR A 465 -3.56 0.52 2.09
C THR A 465 -4.02 -0.86 2.59
N SER A 466 -3.17 -1.88 2.48
CA SER A 466 -3.42 -3.26 2.90
C SER A 466 -2.44 -3.69 3.97
#